data_AF-A0A561P365-F1
#
_entry.id   AF-A0A561P365-F1
#
_cell.length_a   1.000
_cell.length_b   1.000
_cell.length_c   1.000
_cell.angle_alpha   90.00
_cell.angle_beta   90.00
_cell.angle_gamma   90.00
#
_symmetry.space_group_name_H-M   'P 1'
#
loop_
_entity.id
_entity.type
_entity.pdbx_description
1 polymer ?
#
loop_
_entity_poly.entity_id
_entity_poly.type
_entity_poly.pdbx_seq_one_letter_code
_entity_poly.pdbx_strand_id
1 'polypeptide(L)'
;MKRSILLYTILILSMTVCAQNNSKDTRYKRYTGKYGGNSGICLFEDGQFLMYGYATMVFGTYRFEKDYLLFTPDKPDIFEVYAHRHPNYGDSVRINFVGFQQGKTFLQFDNDIAHPVFNENANCFDPPYVYEAARGPRAFTLAAILPEARWNREDAGISWTYQVNKDFNDFILVHNEPKRQYENFSGMVRKNEDGETLQLSNYGGKEGYQKNEPADNDEWQRVLTMKQEYEASKQGNADTGYANRHYHAFPEVDLANYTFDPASNQYISKQAADNEQYFRSNQYNDDRYLRKYVKIQPVTKRDNEFDAGKAATGSIFYTACGSEKSYHYNGYVKYDDVAADVAPIVTTAPAPMIATDNPRKVDAPHASSNNNNTPNYANFKPFPVNREDGFYVVQKANYQDYSKTILANLPFLTKKDITSASARTDDDGQSVVDIKFSDTGKSKLKTITTTNTGKHIAVVIGKKVITMPVVREPVTGGGIQIAGGFTLKELTNIAKQLQQK
;
A
#
# COMPACT_ATOMS: atom_id res chain seq x y z
N MET A 1 8.72 -34.42 -50.51
CA MET A 1 9.66 -34.74 -49.40
C MET A 1 9.02 -34.33 -48.09
N LYS A 2 8.63 -35.32 -47.27
CA LYS A 2 8.17 -35.15 -45.89
C LYS A 2 9.38 -34.80 -45.01
N ARG A 3 9.31 -33.75 -44.19
CA ARG A 3 10.16 -33.60 -42.99
C ARG A 3 9.35 -32.99 -41.85
N SER A 4 8.85 -33.92 -41.04
CA SER A 4 8.63 -33.90 -39.59
C SER A 4 8.56 -32.54 -38.87
N ILE A 5 7.34 -32.15 -38.48
CA ILE A 5 7.08 -31.27 -37.34
C ILE A 5 7.11 -32.18 -36.10
N LEU A 6 8.20 -32.12 -35.34
CA LEU A 6 8.37 -32.86 -34.09
C LEU A 6 8.06 -31.94 -32.90
N LEU A 7 7.20 -32.46 -32.02
CA LEU A 7 6.74 -31.97 -30.71
C LEU A 7 7.52 -30.81 -30.06
N TYR A 8 6.83 -29.69 -29.86
CA TYR A 8 7.08 -28.76 -28.75
C TYR A 8 5.99 -28.96 -27.69
N THR A 9 6.13 -30.02 -26.89
CA THR A 9 5.32 -30.25 -25.67
C THR A 9 6.21 -30.81 -24.56
N ILE A 10 7.29 -30.11 -24.23
CA ILE A 10 8.05 -30.35 -22.99
C ILE A 10 8.51 -28.99 -22.44
N LEU A 11 7.61 -28.25 -21.78
CA LEU A 11 8.01 -27.24 -20.78
C LEU A 11 6.84 -26.85 -19.84
N ILE A 12 6.08 -27.81 -19.32
CA ILE A 12 5.16 -27.60 -18.18
C ILE A 12 5.26 -28.81 -17.23
N LEU A 13 6.48 -29.21 -16.88
CA LEU A 13 6.70 -30.38 -16.02
C LEU A 13 7.82 -30.16 -15.00
N SER A 14 7.92 -28.96 -14.43
CA SER A 14 8.83 -28.70 -13.30
C SER A 14 8.13 -28.15 -12.05
N MET A 15 6.92 -27.57 -12.16
CA MET A 15 6.15 -27.15 -10.98
C MET A 15 5.22 -28.23 -10.43
N THR A 16 4.90 -29.27 -11.21
CA THR A 16 3.99 -30.36 -10.79
C THR A 16 4.68 -31.47 -9.98
N VAL A 17 6.01 -31.55 -10.02
CA VAL A 17 6.76 -32.67 -9.40
C VAL A 17 6.82 -32.54 -7.87
N CYS A 18 6.84 -31.32 -7.31
CA CYS A 18 6.80 -31.13 -5.86
C CYS A 18 5.41 -31.41 -5.27
N ALA A 19 4.34 -31.11 -6.00
CA ALA A 19 2.97 -31.36 -5.53
C ALA A 19 2.61 -32.86 -5.50
N GLN A 20 3.14 -33.66 -6.43
CA GLN A 20 2.80 -35.08 -6.51
C GLN A 20 3.47 -35.96 -5.45
N ASN A 21 4.67 -35.61 -4.95
CA ASN A 21 5.37 -36.40 -3.94
C ASN A 21 4.87 -36.17 -2.49
N ASN A 22 4.27 -35.01 -2.19
CA ASN A 22 3.79 -34.70 -0.83
C ASN A 22 2.51 -35.48 -0.45
N SER A 23 1.70 -35.90 -1.42
CA SER A 23 0.38 -36.51 -1.15
C SER A 23 0.41 -37.85 -0.38
N LYS A 24 1.57 -38.53 -0.32
CA LYS A 24 1.72 -39.81 0.39
C LYS A 24 2.23 -39.68 1.84
N ASP A 25 2.83 -38.56 2.21
CA ASP A 25 3.34 -38.36 3.56
C ASP A 25 2.21 -37.84 4.46
N THR A 26 1.65 -38.73 5.28
CA THR A 26 0.50 -38.43 6.16
C THR A 26 0.80 -37.37 7.21
N ARG A 27 2.07 -37.01 7.42
CA ARG A 27 2.49 -35.97 8.37
C ARG A 27 2.01 -34.58 7.98
N TYR A 28 1.89 -34.26 6.68
CA TYR A 28 1.35 -32.96 6.25
C TYR A 28 -0.09 -32.77 6.73
N LYS A 29 -0.94 -33.79 6.56
CA LYS A 29 -2.32 -33.79 7.06
C LYS A 29 -2.38 -33.77 8.60
N ARG A 30 -1.45 -34.44 9.28
CA ARG A 30 -1.42 -34.47 10.75
C ARG A 30 -1.05 -33.13 11.38
N TYR A 31 -0.04 -32.47 10.82
CA TYR A 31 0.55 -31.24 11.37
C TYR A 31 0.02 -29.96 10.72
N THR A 32 -0.96 -30.07 9.81
CA THR A 32 -1.70 -28.90 9.33
C THR A 32 -2.36 -28.16 10.49
N GLY A 33 -2.44 -26.84 10.38
CA GLY A 33 -3.10 -25.98 11.35
C GLY A 33 -2.30 -24.74 11.74
N LYS A 34 -2.90 -23.96 12.65
CA LYS A 34 -2.35 -22.72 13.18
C LYS A 34 -1.56 -23.01 14.46
N TYR A 35 -0.32 -22.53 14.53
CA TYR A 35 0.52 -22.58 15.70
C TYR A 35 0.78 -21.15 16.19
N GLY A 36 0.41 -20.84 17.43
CA GLY A 36 0.57 -19.51 18.02
C GLY A 36 -0.68 -18.61 17.94
N GLY A 37 -0.62 -17.47 18.64
CA GLY A 37 -1.70 -16.49 18.78
C GLY A 37 -1.56 -15.31 17.83
N ASN A 38 -1.22 -14.13 18.37
CA ASN A 38 -0.98 -12.88 17.62
C ASN A 38 0.25 -12.92 16.70
N SER A 39 1.16 -13.85 16.97
CA SER A 39 2.25 -14.24 16.09
C SER A 39 2.36 -15.75 16.08
N GLY A 40 2.87 -16.29 14.99
CA GLY A 40 2.85 -17.73 14.80
C GLY A 40 3.17 -18.16 13.40
N ILE A 41 2.79 -19.40 13.12
CA ILE A 41 2.97 -20.04 11.82
C ILE A 41 1.78 -20.93 11.54
N CYS A 42 1.26 -20.87 10.31
CA CYS A 42 0.27 -21.80 9.80
C CYS A 42 0.97 -22.80 8.88
N LEU A 43 0.70 -24.09 9.09
CA LEU A 43 1.13 -25.16 8.20
C LEU A 43 -0.05 -25.62 7.35
N PHE A 44 0.16 -25.79 6.05
CA PHE A 44 -0.86 -26.25 5.09
C PHE A 44 -0.57 -27.66 4.61
N GLU A 45 -1.63 -28.43 4.29
CA GLU A 45 -1.50 -29.84 3.88
C GLU A 45 -0.70 -30.06 2.59
N ASP A 46 -0.55 -29.03 1.75
CA ASP A 46 0.22 -29.07 0.50
C ASP A 46 1.72 -28.84 0.69
N GLY A 47 2.16 -28.59 1.93
CA GLY A 47 3.56 -28.29 2.25
C GLY A 47 3.91 -26.80 2.13
N GLN A 48 2.92 -25.90 2.07
CA GLN A 48 3.16 -24.48 2.24
C GLN A 48 3.04 -24.04 3.70
N PHE A 49 3.65 -22.91 4.05
CA PHE A 49 3.43 -22.28 5.35
C PHE A 49 3.15 -20.78 5.21
N LEU A 50 2.55 -20.19 6.25
CA LEU A 50 2.46 -18.75 6.46
C LEU A 50 3.00 -18.43 7.85
N MET A 51 4.12 -17.72 7.92
CA MET A 51 4.63 -17.14 9.16
C MET A 51 4.07 -15.73 9.32
N TYR A 52 3.56 -15.39 10.50
CA TYR A 52 2.91 -14.10 10.74
C TYR A 52 3.25 -13.51 12.12
N GLY A 53 3.19 -12.19 12.20
CA GLY A 53 3.44 -11.43 13.43
C GLY A 53 3.26 -9.94 13.19
N TYR A 54 3.75 -9.10 14.11
CA TYR A 54 3.64 -7.64 14.00
C TYR A 54 4.13 -7.15 12.62
N ALA A 55 3.20 -6.62 11.82
CA ALA A 55 3.43 -6.10 10.47
C ALA A 55 4.17 -7.05 9.50
N THR A 56 4.15 -8.36 9.75
CA THR A 56 4.94 -9.33 8.97
C THR A 56 4.08 -10.52 8.57
N MET A 57 4.10 -10.83 7.27
CA MET A 57 3.54 -12.05 6.71
C MET A 57 4.53 -12.62 5.69
N VAL A 58 4.93 -13.86 5.86
CA VAL A 58 5.90 -14.53 4.98
C VAL A 58 5.37 -15.92 4.65
N PHE A 59 5.06 -16.12 3.38
CA PHE A 59 4.76 -17.45 2.85
C PHE A 59 6.04 -18.19 2.47
N GLY A 60 5.93 -19.49 2.32
CA GLY A 60 7.01 -20.33 1.82
C GLY A 60 6.58 -21.78 1.73
N THR A 61 7.57 -22.65 1.56
CA THR A 61 7.37 -24.10 1.57
C THR A 61 8.07 -24.73 2.75
N TYR A 62 7.53 -25.85 3.23
CA TYR A 62 8.17 -26.68 4.23
C TYR A 62 8.19 -28.14 3.80
N ARG A 63 9.20 -28.86 4.26
CA ARG A 63 9.31 -30.31 4.06
C ARG A 63 9.76 -31.00 5.32
N PHE A 64 9.45 -32.28 5.43
CA PHE A 64 9.98 -33.12 6.49
C PHE A 64 11.35 -33.69 6.11
N GLU A 65 12.30 -33.60 7.03
CA GLU A 65 13.60 -34.28 6.96
C GLU A 65 13.83 -35.04 8.27
N LYS A 66 13.59 -36.36 8.23
CA LYS A 66 13.43 -37.20 9.43
C LYS A 66 12.36 -36.61 10.35
N ASP A 67 12.72 -36.20 11.57
CA ASP A 67 11.82 -35.63 12.57
C ASP A 67 11.77 -34.09 12.55
N TYR A 68 12.55 -33.45 11.67
CA TYR A 68 12.59 -32.01 11.52
C TYR A 68 11.69 -31.52 10.38
N LEU A 69 11.20 -30.29 10.54
CA LEU A 69 10.59 -29.50 9.47
C LEU A 69 11.64 -28.51 8.98
N LEU A 70 11.85 -28.45 7.67
CA LEU A 70 12.73 -27.48 7.03
C LEU A 70 11.89 -26.49 6.26
N PHE A 71 12.01 -25.21 6.59
CA PHE A 71 11.24 -24.12 6.03
C PHE A 71 12.08 -23.31 5.06
N THR A 72 11.50 -23.00 3.91
CA THR A 72 12.08 -22.18 2.84
C THR A 72 11.10 -21.06 2.52
N PRO A 73 11.29 -19.87 3.10
CA PRO A 73 10.50 -18.69 2.78
C PRO A 73 10.54 -18.34 1.29
N ASP A 74 9.39 -17.93 0.76
CA ASP A 74 9.34 -17.20 -0.50
C ASP A 74 9.93 -15.80 -0.28
N LYS A 75 10.83 -15.40 -1.18
CA LYS A 75 11.56 -14.13 -1.06
C LYS A 75 11.72 -13.45 -2.42
N PRO A 76 11.72 -12.11 -2.47
CA PRO A 76 11.99 -11.40 -3.70
C PRO A 76 13.43 -11.62 -4.16
N ASP A 77 13.66 -11.43 -5.46
CA ASP A 77 15.01 -11.37 -6.02
C ASP A 77 15.78 -10.18 -5.43
N ILE A 78 17.09 -10.33 -5.19
CA ILE A 78 17.91 -9.26 -4.59
C ILE A 78 17.91 -8.01 -5.47
N PHE A 79 17.94 -8.19 -6.79
CA PHE A 79 17.72 -7.11 -7.74
C PHE A 79 16.52 -7.40 -8.63
N GLU A 80 15.66 -6.41 -8.81
CA GLU A 80 14.64 -6.44 -9.85
C GLU A 80 14.78 -5.22 -10.75
N VAL A 81 14.52 -5.41 -12.03
CA VAL A 81 14.60 -4.35 -13.03
C VAL A 81 13.32 -4.32 -13.80
N TYR A 82 12.66 -3.17 -13.80
CA TYR A 82 11.47 -2.92 -14.59
C TYR A 82 11.78 -1.87 -15.64
N ALA A 83 11.43 -2.15 -16.89
CA ALA A 83 11.78 -1.35 -18.05
C ALA A 83 10.53 -0.82 -18.76
N HIS A 84 10.63 0.41 -19.26
CA HIS A 84 9.60 1.10 -19.99
C HIS A 84 10.20 1.83 -21.21
N ARG A 85 9.40 1.96 -22.27
CA ARG A 85 9.74 2.75 -23.45
C ARG A 85 9.08 4.10 -23.34
N HIS A 86 9.84 5.15 -23.09
CA HIS A 86 9.37 6.51 -23.16
C HIS A 86 9.61 7.09 -24.57
N PRO A 87 8.56 7.34 -25.39
CA PRO A 87 8.72 7.69 -26.80
C PRO A 87 9.51 8.99 -27.03
N ASN A 88 9.46 9.92 -26.07
CA ASN A 88 10.02 11.27 -26.21
C ASN A 88 11.45 11.42 -25.65
N TYR A 89 12.07 10.35 -25.11
CA TYR A 89 13.44 10.45 -24.59
C TYR A 89 14.51 10.26 -25.67
N GLY A 90 14.17 9.74 -26.85
CA GLY A 90 15.16 9.41 -27.88
C GLY A 90 16.22 8.46 -27.30
N ASP A 91 17.50 8.83 -27.45
CA ASP A 91 18.64 8.08 -26.90
C ASP A 91 18.85 8.32 -25.39
N SER A 92 18.21 9.33 -24.80
CA SER A 92 18.38 9.64 -23.38
C SER A 92 17.76 8.56 -22.51
N VAL A 93 18.33 8.35 -21.33
CA VAL A 93 17.87 7.35 -20.36
C VAL A 93 17.50 8.01 -19.04
N ARG A 94 16.48 7.45 -18.40
CA ARG A 94 16.08 7.77 -17.03
C ARG A 94 16.03 6.51 -16.19
N ILE A 95 16.61 6.55 -15.00
CA ILE A 95 16.76 5.36 -14.14
C ILE A 95 16.43 5.75 -12.71
N ASN A 96 15.38 5.15 -12.15
CA ASN A 96 15.01 5.28 -10.75
C ASN A 96 15.58 4.15 -9.91
N PHE A 97 16.06 4.46 -8.71
CA PHE A 97 16.63 3.49 -7.76
C PHE A 97 15.75 3.38 -6.53
N VAL A 98 15.35 2.15 -6.18
CA VAL A 98 14.50 1.85 -5.02
C VAL A 98 15.22 0.89 -4.09
N GLY A 99 15.40 1.27 -2.82
CA GLY A 99 16.01 0.41 -1.79
C GLY A 99 17.54 0.33 -1.82
N PHE A 100 18.19 0.95 -2.80
CA PHE A 100 19.66 0.96 -2.93
C PHE A 100 20.38 1.66 -1.78
N GLN A 101 19.70 2.57 -1.09
CA GLN A 101 20.23 3.27 0.07
C GLN A 101 20.32 2.41 1.34
N GLN A 102 19.66 1.24 1.35
CA GLN A 102 19.61 0.35 2.52
C GLN A 102 20.81 -0.59 2.60
N GLY A 103 21.66 -0.65 1.56
CA GLY A 103 22.82 -1.55 1.54
C GLY A 103 24.00 -1.01 0.74
N LYS A 104 25.12 -1.71 0.80
CA LYS A 104 26.35 -1.38 0.05
C LYS A 104 26.22 -1.87 -1.39
N THR A 105 25.69 -1.01 -2.25
CA THR A 105 25.29 -1.33 -3.62
C THR A 105 26.10 -0.56 -4.66
N PHE A 106 26.23 -1.14 -5.86
CA PHE A 106 27.01 -0.59 -6.96
C PHE A 106 26.28 -0.74 -8.29
N LEU A 107 26.58 0.17 -9.21
CA LEU A 107 26.12 0.17 -10.58
C LEU A 107 27.31 0.32 -11.52
N GLN A 108 27.36 -0.53 -12.54
CA GLN A 108 28.31 -0.44 -13.63
C GLN A 108 27.54 -0.31 -14.94
N PHE A 109 27.88 0.68 -15.76
CA PHE A 109 27.36 0.82 -17.12
C PHE A 109 28.33 0.21 -18.12
N ASP A 110 27.81 -0.59 -19.05
CA ASP A 110 28.61 -1.27 -20.09
C ASP A 110 29.87 -1.95 -19.50
N ASN A 111 31.05 -1.52 -19.93
CA ASN A 111 32.35 -2.01 -19.49
C ASN A 111 33.11 -0.95 -18.67
N ASP A 112 32.41 0.06 -18.16
CA ASP A 112 33.00 1.11 -17.31
C ASP A 112 33.34 0.56 -15.92
N ILE A 113 33.92 1.39 -15.05
CA ILE A 113 34.13 1.05 -13.64
C ILE A 113 32.80 1.04 -12.88
N ALA A 114 32.66 0.13 -11.91
CA ALA A 114 31.50 0.12 -11.03
C ALA A 114 31.57 1.29 -10.04
N HIS A 115 30.45 1.99 -9.85
CA HIS A 115 30.32 3.09 -8.90
C HIS A 115 29.38 2.70 -7.75
N PRO A 116 29.69 3.04 -6.49
CA PRO A 116 28.72 2.99 -5.41
C PRO A 116 27.45 3.75 -5.80
N VAL A 117 26.26 3.19 -5.56
CA VAL A 117 25.02 3.93 -5.87
C VAL A 117 24.87 5.13 -4.93
N PHE A 118 25.18 4.93 -3.64
CA PHE A 118 25.24 5.99 -2.64
C PHE A 118 26.63 6.05 -1.99
N ASN A 119 27.03 7.22 -1.50
CA ASN A 119 28.21 7.35 -0.66
C ASN A 119 27.97 6.72 0.73
N GLU A 120 29.04 6.48 1.48
CA GLU A 120 28.92 6.08 2.87
C GLU A 120 28.19 7.14 3.70
N ASN A 121 27.40 6.68 4.68
CA ASN A 121 26.59 7.51 5.58
C ASN A 121 25.60 8.44 4.87
N ALA A 122 25.19 8.09 3.65
CA ALA A 122 24.10 8.75 2.96
C ALA A 122 22.79 8.51 3.75
N ASN A 123 22.32 9.51 4.50
CA ASN A 123 21.14 9.41 5.37
C ASN A 123 20.24 10.67 5.40
N CYS A 124 20.56 11.67 4.58
CA CYS A 124 19.85 12.95 4.50
C CYS A 124 19.36 13.21 3.08
N PHE A 125 18.44 12.38 2.61
CA PHE A 125 17.85 12.49 1.27
C PHE A 125 16.39 12.01 1.30
N ASP A 126 15.61 12.46 0.32
CA ASP A 126 14.25 11.98 0.09
C ASP A 126 14.14 11.34 -1.30
N PRO A 127 13.42 10.22 -1.46
CA PRO A 127 13.12 9.66 -2.77
C PRO A 127 12.17 10.58 -3.55
N PRO A 128 12.10 10.45 -4.89
CA PRO A 128 12.74 9.43 -5.72
C PRO A 128 14.21 9.74 -6.10
N TYR A 129 15.02 8.69 -6.27
CA TYR A 129 16.42 8.80 -6.72
C TYR A 129 16.50 8.48 -8.20
N VAL A 130 16.71 9.50 -9.01
CA VAL A 130 16.59 9.43 -10.46
C VAL A 130 17.89 9.89 -11.10
N TYR A 131 18.52 8.98 -11.83
CA TYR A 131 19.66 9.25 -12.68
C TYR A 131 19.18 9.52 -14.10
N GLU A 132 19.75 10.53 -14.75
CA GLU A 132 19.45 10.90 -16.13
C GLU A 132 20.76 11.00 -16.91
N ALA A 133 20.78 10.46 -18.13
CA ALA A 133 21.91 10.60 -19.03
C ALA A 133 21.46 10.79 -20.48
N ALA A 134 22.24 11.53 -21.27
CA ALA A 134 21.92 11.84 -22.66
C ALA A 134 21.96 10.61 -23.59
N ARG A 135 22.62 9.53 -23.16
CA ARG A 135 22.67 8.24 -23.87
C ARG A 135 22.51 7.09 -22.88
N GLY A 136 21.61 6.17 -23.19
CA GLY A 136 21.43 4.94 -22.44
C GLY A 136 22.58 3.94 -22.62
N PRO A 137 22.85 3.11 -21.59
CA PRO A 137 23.83 2.04 -21.71
C PRO A 137 23.29 0.89 -22.58
N ARG A 138 24.18 0.07 -23.14
CA ARG A 138 23.82 -1.20 -23.80
C ARG A 138 23.61 -2.32 -22.78
N ALA A 139 24.28 -2.23 -21.64
CA ALA A 139 24.10 -3.14 -20.51
C ALA A 139 24.37 -2.41 -19.20
N PHE A 140 23.81 -2.91 -18.10
CA PHE A 140 24.26 -2.50 -16.78
C PHE A 140 24.36 -3.70 -15.85
N THR A 141 25.29 -3.60 -14.90
CA THR A 141 25.50 -4.60 -13.85
C THR A 141 25.18 -3.96 -12.50
N LEU A 142 24.29 -4.61 -11.77
CA LEU A 142 23.94 -4.28 -10.39
C LEU A 142 24.71 -5.20 -9.47
N ALA A 143 25.35 -4.62 -8.44
CA ALA A 143 26.11 -5.40 -7.48
C ALA A 143 25.81 -4.96 -6.05
N ALA A 144 25.95 -5.88 -5.12
CA ALA A 144 25.78 -5.64 -3.69
C ALA A 144 26.81 -6.44 -2.90
N ILE A 145 27.27 -5.86 -1.79
CA ILE A 145 27.96 -6.58 -0.74
C ILE A 145 26.90 -7.01 0.28
N LEU A 146 26.73 -8.33 0.45
CA LEU A 146 25.74 -8.88 1.36
C LEU A 146 26.36 -9.03 2.76
N PRO A 147 25.73 -8.49 3.82
CA PRO A 147 26.22 -8.67 5.18
C PRO A 147 26.16 -10.15 5.61
N GLU A 148 27.21 -10.65 6.25
CA GLU A 148 27.37 -12.07 6.56
C GLU A 148 26.33 -12.62 7.58
N ALA A 149 25.85 -13.84 7.31
CA ALA A 149 25.12 -14.66 8.28
C ALA A 149 26.11 -15.37 9.24
N ARG A 150 26.54 -14.65 10.29
CA ARG A 150 27.15 -15.13 11.56
C ARG A 150 28.35 -16.11 11.55
N TRP A 151 28.87 -16.61 10.42
CA TRP A 151 29.98 -17.59 10.41
C TRP A 151 30.98 -17.40 9.25
N ASN A 152 31.98 -16.54 9.50
CA ASN A 152 33.32 -16.43 8.89
C ASN A 152 33.45 -16.72 7.38
N ARG A 153 33.11 -15.76 6.50
CA ARG A 153 33.50 -15.92 5.10
C ARG A 153 33.82 -14.71 4.22
N GLU A 154 34.36 -13.58 4.68
CA GLU A 154 34.60 -12.38 3.84
C GLU A 154 33.32 -11.87 3.13
N ASP A 155 33.11 -10.55 3.16
CA ASP A 155 31.98 -9.87 2.51
C ASP A 155 31.70 -10.40 1.08
N ALA A 156 30.61 -11.16 0.91
CA ALA A 156 30.28 -11.81 -0.35
C ALA A 156 29.67 -10.80 -1.35
N GLY A 157 30.44 -10.43 -2.37
CA GLY A 157 29.96 -9.59 -3.45
C GLY A 157 29.21 -10.36 -4.53
N ILE A 158 27.95 -9.99 -4.75
CA ILE A 158 27.14 -10.51 -5.87
C ILE A 158 27.07 -9.48 -7.01
N SER A 159 26.86 -9.95 -8.25
CA SER A 159 26.62 -9.07 -9.39
C SER A 159 25.69 -9.68 -10.42
N TRP A 160 24.67 -8.93 -10.85
CA TRP A 160 23.66 -9.35 -11.83
C TRP A 160 23.70 -8.39 -13.02
N THR A 161 23.94 -8.93 -14.22
CA THR A 161 24.08 -8.15 -15.46
C THR A 161 22.81 -8.22 -16.29
N TYR A 162 22.36 -7.08 -16.78
CA TYR A 162 21.20 -6.92 -17.64
C TYR A 162 21.62 -6.37 -19.00
N GLN A 163 21.09 -6.95 -20.07
CA GLN A 163 21.22 -6.40 -21.42
C GLN A 163 20.05 -5.46 -21.67
N VAL A 164 20.35 -4.25 -22.14
CA VAL A 164 19.34 -3.22 -22.41
C VAL A 164 18.89 -3.36 -23.85
N ASN A 165 17.62 -3.70 -24.04
CA ASN A 165 16.98 -3.55 -25.35
C ASN A 165 16.87 -2.05 -25.67
N LYS A 166 17.28 -1.65 -26.88
CA LYS A 166 17.14 -0.29 -27.42
C LYS A 166 15.71 0.27 -27.37
N ASP A 167 14.71 -0.60 -27.25
CA ASP A 167 13.32 -0.17 -27.11
C ASP A 167 13.04 0.42 -25.71
N PHE A 168 13.88 0.18 -24.70
CA PHE A 168 13.72 0.68 -23.35
C PHE A 168 14.69 1.81 -23.03
N ASN A 169 14.19 2.85 -22.37
CA ASN A 169 14.97 4.03 -21.99
C ASN A 169 14.49 4.67 -20.66
N ASP A 170 13.57 4.01 -19.95
CA ASP A 170 13.08 4.42 -18.64
C ASP A 170 13.03 3.18 -17.73
N PHE A 171 13.78 3.21 -16.62
CA PHE A 171 14.01 2.04 -15.78
C PHE A 171 13.69 2.30 -14.32
N ILE A 172 13.20 1.27 -13.63
CA ILE A 172 13.12 1.18 -12.16
C ILE A 172 14.00 0.02 -11.74
N LEU A 173 15.07 0.32 -11.01
CA LEU A 173 15.95 -0.65 -10.41
C LEU A 173 15.55 -0.78 -8.94
N VAL A 174 15.30 -2.00 -8.49
CA VAL A 174 14.92 -2.33 -7.11
C VAL A 174 16.04 -3.16 -6.49
N HIS A 175 16.49 -2.75 -5.32
CA HIS A 175 17.34 -3.55 -4.44
C HIS A 175 16.51 -3.99 -3.23
N ASN A 176 16.33 -5.29 -3.10
CA ASN A 176 15.69 -5.92 -1.95
C ASN A 176 16.77 -6.39 -0.99
N GLU A 177 17.04 -5.57 0.04
CA GLU A 177 17.99 -5.94 1.09
C GLU A 177 17.60 -7.28 1.74
N PRO A 178 18.54 -8.23 1.89
CA PRO A 178 18.27 -9.48 2.60
C PRO A 178 17.74 -9.21 4.01
N LYS A 179 16.63 -9.87 4.36
CA LYS A 179 16.03 -9.75 5.69
C LYS A 179 15.99 -11.10 6.37
N ARG A 180 16.18 -11.10 7.68
CA ARG A 180 16.16 -12.31 8.52
C ARG A 180 14.90 -13.16 8.33
N GLN A 181 13.73 -12.54 8.07
CA GLN A 181 12.49 -13.28 7.85
C GLN A 181 12.47 -14.14 6.58
N TYR A 182 13.42 -13.92 5.65
CA TYR A 182 13.57 -14.69 4.41
C TYR A 182 14.68 -15.75 4.48
N GLU A 183 15.32 -15.91 5.64
CA GLU A 183 16.30 -16.96 5.87
C GLU A 183 15.61 -18.32 6.06
N ASN A 184 16.21 -19.38 5.52
CA ASN A 184 15.76 -20.73 5.80
C ASN A 184 15.89 -21.03 7.29
N PHE A 185 14.90 -21.71 7.84
CA PHE A 185 14.90 -22.11 9.25
C PHE A 185 14.39 -23.53 9.39
N SER A 186 14.62 -24.11 10.56
CA SER A 186 14.09 -25.42 10.89
C SER A 186 13.08 -25.32 12.02
N GLY A 187 12.27 -26.35 12.16
CA GLY A 187 11.41 -26.53 13.31
C GLY A 187 11.25 -27.99 13.68
N MET A 188 10.68 -28.21 14.84
CA MET A 188 10.41 -29.54 15.36
C MET A 188 9.10 -29.49 16.15
N VAL A 189 8.20 -30.43 15.86
CA VAL A 189 6.99 -30.60 16.65
C VAL A 189 7.32 -31.41 17.89
N ARG A 190 7.02 -30.85 19.07
CA ARG A 190 7.10 -31.53 20.36
C ARG A 190 5.70 -31.82 20.87
N LYS A 191 5.56 -32.93 21.60
CA LYS A 191 4.34 -33.23 22.36
C LYS A 191 4.60 -32.91 23.83
N ASN A 192 3.72 -32.11 24.40
CA ASN A 192 3.72 -31.74 25.80
C ASN A 192 2.35 -32.11 26.41
N GLU A 193 2.19 -31.93 27.72
CA GLU A 193 0.93 -32.19 28.43
C GLU A 193 -0.24 -31.37 27.86
N ASP A 194 0.04 -30.15 27.38
CA ASP A 194 -0.95 -29.21 26.80
C ASP A 194 -1.16 -29.34 25.28
N GLY A 195 -0.59 -30.39 24.66
CA GLY A 195 -0.78 -30.69 23.22
C GLY A 195 0.50 -30.65 22.38
N GLU A 196 0.36 -30.31 21.11
CA GLU A 196 1.48 -30.23 20.16
C GLU A 196 2.03 -28.79 20.09
N THR A 197 3.35 -28.66 20.12
CA THR A 197 4.04 -27.36 20.07
C THR A 197 5.10 -27.38 18.97
N LEU A 198 5.12 -26.36 18.12
CA LEU A 198 6.11 -26.21 17.06
C LEU A 198 7.22 -25.27 17.49
N GLN A 199 8.39 -25.82 17.79
CA GLN A 199 9.57 -25.05 18.12
C GLN A 199 10.33 -24.70 16.84
N LEU A 200 10.56 -23.41 16.59
CA LEU A 200 11.32 -22.93 15.43
C LEU A 200 12.74 -22.52 15.83
N SER A 201 13.69 -22.64 14.90
CA SER A 201 15.09 -22.27 15.14
C SER A 201 15.32 -20.76 15.16
N ASN A 202 14.39 -19.97 14.61
CA ASN A 202 14.53 -18.53 14.42
C ASN A 202 13.56 -17.67 15.24
N TYR A 203 12.35 -18.15 15.53
CA TYR A 203 11.26 -17.43 16.22
C TYR A 203 10.59 -18.30 17.30
N GLY A 204 9.76 -17.71 18.17
CA GLY A 204 8.98 -18.45 19.19
C GLY A 204 9.74 -18.87 20.46
N GLY A 205 11.06 -18.68 20.52
CA GLY A 205 11.86 -18.98 21.72
C GLY A 205 11.89 -20.47 22.08
N LYS A 206 12.25 -20.79 23.33
CA LYS A 206 12.36 -22.19 23.78
C LYS A 206 11.01 -22.90 23.86
N GLU A 207 9.96 -22.17 24.21
CA GLU A 207 8.61 -22.72 24.34
C GLU A 207 8.00 -23.07 22.98
N GLY A 208 8.32 -22.33 21.92
CA GLY A 208 7.75 -22.54 20.59
C GLY A 208 6.28 -22.05 20.50
N TYR A 209 5.61 -22.42 19.41
CA TYR A 209 4.23 -22.04 19.15
C TYR A 209 3.29 -23.22 19.39
N GLN A 210 2.39 -23.09 20.36
CA GLN A 210 1.39 -24.12 20.65
C GLN A 210 0.40 -24.24 19.49
N LYS A 211 0.03 -25.47 19.12
CA LYS A 211 -0.99 -25.73 18.13
C LYS A 211 -2.33 -25.29 18.69
N ASN A 212 -2.99 -24.39 17.98
CA ASN A 212 -4.35 -23.99 18.27
C ASN A 212 -5.26 -24.80 17.35
N GLU A 213 -6.07 -25.68 17.93
CA GLU A 213 -7.27 -26.17 17.23
C GLU A 213 -8.13 -24.94 16.93
N PRO A 214 -8.60 -24.73 15.68
CA PRO A 214 -9.31 -23.52 15.31
C PRO A 214 -10.62 -23.46 16.10
N ALA A 215 -10.60 -22.72 17.21
CA ALA A 215 -11.76 -22.54 18.08
C ALA A 215 -12.89 -21.77 17.37
N ASP A 216 -12.59 -21.11 16.25
CA ASP A 216 -13.54 -20.54 15.30
C ASP A 216 -13.12 -20.85 13.86
N ASN A 217 -13.99 -21.52 13.10
CA ASN A 217 -13.79 -21.85 11.68
C ASN A 217 -13.45 -20.59 10.86
N ASP A 218 -14.04 -19.45 11.21
CA ASP A 218 -13.91 -18.18 10.48
C ASP A 218 -12.45 -17.68 10.41
N GLU A 219 -11.65 -17.85 11.47
CA GLU A 219 -10.24 -17.43 11.44
C GLU A 219 -9.42 -18.27 10.45
N TRP A 220 -9.65 -19.59 10.45
CA TRP A 220 -8.94 -20.50 9.54
C TRP A 220 -9.36 -20.26 8.08
N GLN A 221 -10.66 -20.01 7.84
CA GLN A 221 -11.13 -19.62 6.50
C GLN A 221 -10.44 -18.35 6.00
N ARG A 222 -10.24 -17.34 6.85
CA ARG A 222 -9.49 -16.12 6.48
C ARG A 222 -8.05 -16.43 6.10
N VAL A 223 -7.37 -17.30 6.85
CA VAL A 223 -6.00 -17.74 6.52
C VAL A 223 -5.97 -18.46 5.17
N LEU A 224 -6.96 -19.31 4.88
CA LEU A 224 -7.08 -19.98 3.58
C LEU A 224 -7.35 -19.00 2.44
N THR A 225 -8.20 -17.98 2.65
CA THR A 225 -8.41 -16.90 1.67
C THR A 225 -7.10 -16.15 1.41
N MET A 226 -6.35 -15.79 2.45
CA MET A 226 -5.06 -15.12 2.31
C MET A 226 -4.05 -15.98 1.52
N LYS A 227 -4.03 -17.30 1.74
CA LYS A 227 -3.22 -18.23 0.94
C LYS A 227 -3.65 -18.23 -0.53
N GLN A 228 -4.95 -18.27 -0.82
CA GLN A 228 -5.47 -18.23 -2.19
C GLN A 228 -5.09 -16.92 -2.90
N GLU A 229 -5.24 -15.78 -2.23
CA GLU A 229 -4.83 -14.47 -2.75
C GLU A 229 -3.32 -14.43 -3.02
N TYR A 230 -2.52 -14.97 -2.11
CA TYR A 230 -1.08 -15.10 -2.28
C TYR A 230 -0.71 -15.96 -3.50
N GLU A 231 -1.34 -17.11 -3.67
CA GLU A 231 -1.11 -17.99 -4.82
C GLU A 231 -1.56 -17.35 -6.14
N ALA A 232 -2.69 -16.66 -6.13
CA ALA A 232 -3.16 -15.88 -7.28
C ALA A 232 -2.17 -14.76 -7.64
N SER A 233 -1.54 -14.12 -6.63
CA SER A 233 -0.53 -13.08 -6.87
C SER A 233 0.72 -13.62 -7.57
N LYS A 234 1.10 -14.89 -7.33
CA LYS A 234 2.20 -15.56 -8.05
C LYS A 234 1.86 -15.90 -9.50
N GLN A 235 0.57 -16.05 -9.82
CA GLN A 235 0.08 -16.37 -11.17
C GLN A 235 -0.31 -15.13 -11.98
N GLY A 236 -0.61 -14.00 -11.32
CA GLY A 236 -0.85 -12.69 -11.94
C GLY A 236 0.41 -12.09 -12.56
N ASN A 237 0.28 -10.89 -13.16
CA ASN A 237 1.36 -10.12 -13.82
C ASN A 237 2.53 -9.75 -12.87
N ALA A 238 3.23 -10.72 -12.25
CA ALA A 238 4.39 -10.53 -11.38
C ALA A 238 5.56 -9.85 -12.11
N ASP A 239 5.51 -9.83 -13.45
CA ASP A 239 6.48 -9.18 -14.32
C ASP A 239 6.01 -7.81 -14.83
N THR A 240 5.02 -7.17 -14.20
CA THR A 240 4.59 -5.82 -14.58
C THR A 240 4.29 -4.95 -13.36
N GLY A 241 4.77 -3.71 -13.37
CA GLY A 241 4.39 -2.67 -12.42
C GLY A 241 3.85 -1.43 -13.13
N TYR A 242 3.05 -0.63 -12.42
CA TYR A 242 2.61 0.69 -12.87
C TYR A 242 3.21 1.75 -11.98
N ALA A 243 3.74 2.82 -12.57
CA ALA A 243 4.23 3.96 -11.81
C ALA A 243 3.99 5.27 -12.56
N ASN A 244 3.90 6.37 -11.82
CA ASN A 244 3.79 7.69 -12.43
C ASN A 244 5.17 8.25 -12.85
N ARG A 245 5.19 9.48 -13.37
CA ARG A 245 6.42 10.18 -13.80
C ARG A 245 7.45 10.43 -12.67
N HIS A 246 7.03 10.29 -11.41
CA HIS A 246 7.86 10.43 -10.21
C HIS A 246 8.21 9.07 -9.59
N TYR A 247 7.94 7.98 -10.32
CA TYR A 247 8.25 6.61 -9.92
C TYR A 247 7.54 6.14 -8.63
N HIS A 248 6.45 6.80 -8.24
CA HIS A 248 5.56 6.22 -7.24
C HIS A 248 4.82 5.04 -7.86
N ALA A 249 4.96 3.86 -7.25
CA ALA A 249 4.39 2.63 -7.74
C ALA A 249 2.92 2.48 -7.28
N PHE A 250 2.09 2.00 -8.20
CA PHE A 250 0.68 1.70 -7.99
C PHE A 250 0.49 0.19 -8.23
N PRO A 251 0.52 -0.65 -7.18
CA PRO A 251 0.45 -2.11 -7.34
C PRO A 251 -0.96 -2.60 -7.70
N GLU A 252 -2.00 -1.85 -7.31
CA GLU A 252 -3.40 -2.18 -7.55
C GLU A 252 -4.02 -1.16 -8.51
N VAL A 253 -3.89 -1.42 -9.82
CA VAL A 253 -4.47 -0.55 -10.85
C VAL A 253 -5.66 -1.24 -11.50
N ASP A 254 -6.84 -0.64 -11.33
CA ASP A 254 -8.00 -0.97 -12.13
C ASP A 254 -7.91 -0.26 -13.50
N LEU A 255 -7.32 -0.94 -14.47
CA LEU A 255 -7.14 -0.43 -15.83
C LEU A 255 -8.46 -0.08 -16.53
N ALA A 256 -9.62 -0.54 -16.03
CA ALA A 256 -10.93 -0.13 -16.57
C ALA A 256 -11.17 1.38 -16.42
N ASN A 257 -10.50 2.05 -15.48
CA ASN A 257 -10.59 3.50 -15.26
C ASN A 257 -9.63 4.33 -16.11
N TYR A 258 -8.83 3.68 -16.97
CA TYR A 258 -7.81 4.31 -17.78
C TYR A 258 -8.07 4.11 -19.28
N THR A 259 -7.51 5.02 -20.08
CA THR A 259 -7.39 4.91 -21.53
C THR A 259 -5.92 4.86 -21.87
N PHE A 260 -5.49 3.84 -22.62
CA PHE A 260 -4.12 3.76 -23.09
C PHE A 260 -3.89 4.74 -24.25
N ASP A 261 -2.90 5.61 -24.12
CA ASP A 261 -2.43 6.50 -25.17
C ASP A 261 -1.13 5.94 -25.79
N PRO A 262 -1.18 5.43 -27.03
CA PRO A 262 0.00 4.90 -27.72
C PRO A 262 1.08 5.95 -28.00
N ALA A 263 0.72 7.24 -28.10
CA ALA A 263 1.68 8.30 -28.46
C ALA A 263 2.63 8.61 -27.30
N SER A 264 2.10 8.72 -26.07
CA SER A 264 2.90 8.89 -24.86
C SER A 264 3.35 7.57 -24.22
N ASN A 265 2.79 6.44 -24.67
CA ASN A 265 2.92 5.10 -24.06
C ASN A 265 2.47 5.09 -22.60
N GLN A 266 1.35 5.76 -22.28
CA GLN A 266 0.84 5.90 -20.92
C GLN A 266 -0.62 5.48 -20.82
N TYR A 267 -1.00 5.04 -19.64
CA TYR A 267 -2.39 4.91 -19.22
C TYR A 267 -2.82 6.24 -18.61
N ILE A 268 -3.77 6.89 -19.25
CA ILE A 268 -4.32 8.18 -18.82
C ILE A 268 -5.66 7.92 -18.15
N SER A 269 -5.82 8.37 -16.92
CA SER A 269 -7.08 8.26 -16.20
C SER A 269 -8.19 8.93 -17.00
N LYS A 270 -9.36 8.29 -17.08
CA LYS A 270 -10.55 8.87 -17.71
C LYS A 270 -11.01 10.17 -17.01
N GLN A 271 -10.50 10.42 -15.80
CA GLN A 271 -10.73 11.62 -14.98
C GLN A 271 -9.49 12.51 -14.88
N ALA A 272 -8.51 12.40 -15.79
CA ALA A 272 -7.24 13.13 -15.67
C ALA A 272 -7.40 14.68 -15.63
N ALA A 273 -8.50 15.20 -16.19
CA ALA A 273 -8.83 16.64 -16.15
C ALA A 273 -9.40 17.08 -14.79
N ASP A 274 -9.85 16.16 -13.96
CA ASP A 274 -10.40 16.44 -12.65
C ASP A 274 -9.27 16.61 -11.63
N ASN A 275 -9.49 17.44 -10.60
CA ASN A 275 -8.61 17.54 -9.42
C ASN A 275 -7.16 18.02 -9.66
N GLU A 276 -6.90 18.76 -10.74
CA GLU A 276 -5.58 19.36 -11.04
C GLU A 276 -4.94 20.07 -9.83
N GLN A 277 -5.72 20.81 -9.04
CA GLN A 277 -5.21 21.50 -7.85
C GLN A 277 -4.68 20.56 -6.75
N TYR A 278 -5.26 19.37 -6.58
CA TYR A 278 -4.76 18.38 -5.62
C TYR A 278 -3.39 17.85 -6.04
N PHE A 279 -3.22 17.53 -7.32
CA PHE A 279 -1.98 16.98 -7.81
C PHE A 279 -0.86 18.02 -7.94
N ARG A 280 -1.17 19.33 -7.94
CA ARG A 280 -0.15 20.39 -7.81
C ARG A 280 0.60 20.31 -6.49
N SER A 281 -0.10 20.07 -5.39
CA SER A 281 0.48 19.93 -4.05
C SER A 281 0.83 18.49 -3.69
N ASN A 282 0.44 17.50 -4.50
CA ASN A 282 0.69 16.08 -4.25
C ASN A 282 1.20 15.31 -5.49
N GLN A 283 2.17 15.89 -6.20
CA GLN A 283 2.69 15.36 -7.47
C GLN A 283 3.22 13.93 -7.35
N TYR A 284 3.84 13.56 -6.22
CA TYR A 284 4.34 12.20 -5.99
C TYR A 284 3.23 11.14 -6.06
N ASN A 285 2.03 11.47 -5.59
CA ASN A 285 0.90 10.53 -5.60
C ASN A 285 -0.03 10.73 -6.81
N ASP A 286 0.41 11.43 -7.86
CA ASP A 286 -0.40 11.61 -9.07
C ASP A 286 -0.58 10.28 -9.81
N ASP A 287 -1.79 9.73 -9.76
CA ASP A 287 -2.18 8.46 -10.36
C ASP A 287 -2.88 8.64 -11.71
N ARG A 288 -2.99 9.88 -12.21
CA ARG A 288 -3.70 10.17 -13.46
C ARG A 288 -2.94 9.73 -14.69
N TYR A 289 -1.62 9.62 -14.60
CA TYR A 289 -0.73 9.28 -15.71
C TYR A 289 0.21 8.16 -15.28
N LEU A 290 -0.10 6.95 -15.70
CA LEU A 290 0.65 5.75 -15.31
C LEU A 290 1.41 5.15 -16.49
N ARG A 291 2.65 4.78 -16.26
CA ARG A 291 3.48 4.01 -17.19
C ARG A 291 3.47 2.55 -16.76
N LYS A 292 3.27 1.67 -17.73
CA LYS A 292 3.47 0.23 -17.53
C LYS A 292 4.96 -0.09 -17.69
N TYR A 293 5.58 -0.62 -16.65
CA TYR A 293 6.93 -1.15 -16.69
C TYR A 293 6.87 -2.68 -16.70
N VAL A 294 7.73 -3.30 -17.49
CA VAL A 294 7.83 -4.76 -17.61
C VAL A 294 9.13 -5.22 -16.96
N LYS A 295 9.06 -6.25 -16.12
CA LYS A 295 10.24 -6.84 -15.48
C LYS A 295 11.13 -7.48 -16.54
N ILE A 296 12.43 -7.17 -16.50
CA ILE A 296 13.43 -7.81 -17.36
C ILE A 296 14.33 -8.70 -16.51
N GLN A 297 14.78 -9.80 -17.09
CA GLN A 297 15.60 -10.79 -16.41
C GLN A 297 17.09 -10.51 -16.63
N PRO A 298 17.96 -10.74 -15.65
CA PRO A 298 19.40 -10.65 -15.86
C PRO A 298 19.87 -11.75 -16.81
N VAL A 299 20.84 -11.43 -17.66
CA VAL A 299 21.51 -12.43 -18.52
C VAL A 299 22.54 -13.24 -17.76
N THR A 300 23.07 -12.69 -16.66
CA THR A 300 24.06 -13.34 -15.81
C THR A 300 23.79 -12.98 -14.35
N LYS A 301 23.82 -13.98 -13.46
CA LYS A 301 23.89 -13.80 -12.00
C LYS A 301 25.20 -14.43 -11.53
N ARG A 302 26.04 -13.67 -10.83
CA ARG A 302 27.31 -14.15 -10.26
C ARG A 302 27.35 -13.92 -8.77
N ASP A 303 27.73 -14.96 -8.04
CA ASP A 303 27.86 -14.94 -6.59
C ASP A 303 29.33 -15.01 -6.19
N ASN A 304 29.73 -14.23 -5.19
CA ASN A 304 31.11 -14.16 -4.67
C ASN A 304 32.18 -13.71 -5.68
N GLU A 305 31.80 -12.95 -6.70
CA GLU A 305 32.72 -12.47 -7.75
C GLU A 305 32.90 -10.95 -7.76
N PHE A 306 32.00 -10.19 -7.12
CA PHE A 306 32.10 -8.74 -7.13
C PHE A 306 33.09 -8.24 -6.07
N ASP A 307 34.15 -7.57 -6.52
CA ASP A 307 35.18 -6.98 -5.66
C ASP A 307 34.96 -5.48 -5.51
N ALA A 308 34.38 -5.07 -4.37
CA ALA A 308 34.15 -3.66 -4.06
C ALA A 308 35.45 -2.84 -3.95
N GLY A 309 36.60 -3.47 -3.71
CA GLY A 309 37.90 -2.79 -3.68
C GLY A 309 38.37 -2.30 -5.05
N LYS A 310 37.77 -2.79 -6.14
CA LYS A 310 38.01 -2.33 -7.53
C LYS A 310 37.00 -1.30 -8.01
N ALA A 311 36.03 -0.93 -7.19
CA ALA A 311 35.03 0.08 -7.55
C ALA A 311 35.61 1.51 -7.48
N ALA A 312 34.98 2.43 -8.20
CA ALA A 312 35.28 3.85 -8.11
C ALA A 312 34.94 4.40 -6.72
N THR A 313 35.60 5.50 -6.33
CA THR A 313 35.33 6.18 -5.06
C THR A 313 34.12 7.11 -5.11
N GLY A 314 33.79 7.66 -6.29
CA GLY A 314 32.65 8.55 -6.48
C GLY A 314 31.33 7.78 -6.60
N SER A 315 30.28 8.20 -5.88
CA SER A 315 28.96 7.59 -5.96
C SER A 315 28.07 8.20 -7.05
N ILE A 316 27.06 7.44 -7.49
CA ILE A 316 26.02 7.92 -8.41
C ILE A 316 25.21 9.05 -7.76
N PHE A 317 24.77 8.83 -6.53
CA PHE A 317 24.11 9.84 -5.70
C PHE A 317 25.05 10.19 -4.54
N TYR A 318 25.59 11.40 -4.56
CA TYR A 318 26.29 11.97 -3.43
C TYR A 318 25.30 12.72 -2.53
N THR A 319 25.36 12.48 -1.22
CA THR A 319 24.52 13.17 -0.23
C THR A 319 25.28 13.38 1.07
N ALA A 320 25.14 14.56 1.65
CA ALA A 320 25.67 14.89 2.97
C ALA A 320 24.76 15.94 3.63
N CYS A 321 24.36 15.72 4.89
CA CYS A 321 23.46 16.62 5.60
C CYS A 321 24.00 18.06 5.60
N GLY A 322 23.21 19.04 5.13
CA GLY A 322 23.60 20.45 5.05
C GLY A 322 24.56 20.80 3.91
N SER A 323 24.84 19.89 2.98
CA SER A 323 25.67 20.15 1.81
C SER A 323 24.81 20.47 0.59
N GLU A 324 25.08 21.63 -0.03
CA GLU A 324 24.51 22.05 -1.32
C GLU A 324 24.88 21.13 -2.50
N LYS A 325 25.91 20.28 -2.32
CA LYS A 325 26.32 19.29 -3.32
C LYS A 325 25.49 18.01 -3.27
N SER A 326 24.57 17.89 -2.31
CA SER A 326 23.73 16.70 -2.16
C SER A 326 22.79 16.55 -3.35
N TYR A 327 22.47 15.31 -3.68
CA TYR A 327 21.44 15.01 -4.65
C TYR A 327 20.08 15.58 -4.20
N HIS A 328 19.41 16.27 -5.12
CA HIS A 328 18.05 16.74 -4.96
C HIS A 328 17.24 16.39 -6.21
N TYR A 329 16.09 15.76 -6.01
CA TYR A 329 15.18 15.46 -7.10
C TYR A 329 14.46 16.73 -7.56
N ASN A 330 14.76 17.18 -8.79
CA ASN A 330 14.22 18.41 -9.36
C ASN A 330 13.04 18.17 -10.32
N GLY A 331 12.45 16.96 -10.30
CA GLY A 331 11.37 16.61 -11.23
C GLY A 331 10.00 17.19 -10.86
N TYR A 332 9.84 17.71 -9.65
CA TYR A 332 8.61 18.37 -9.20
C TYR A 332 8.48 19.77 -9.80
N VAL A 333 7.30 20.07 -10.33
CA VAL A 333 6.95 21.40 -10.82
C VAL A 333 6.72 22.31 -9.62
N LYS A 334 7.40 23.46 -9.56
CA LYS A 334 7.12 24.51 -8.59
C LYS A 334 5.95 25.34 -9.11
N TYR A 335 4.94 25.54 -8.27
CA TYR A 335 3.81 26.42 -8.55
C TYR A 335 3.96 27.66 -7.67
N ASP A 336 3.83 28.84 -8.25
CA ASP A 336 3.75 30.07 -7.46
C ASP A 336 2.44 30.03 -6.67
N ASP A 337 2.54 30.05 -5.34
CA ASP A 337 1.37 30.10 -4.47
C ASP A 337 0.59 31.37 -4.78
N VAL A 338 -0.57 31.23 -5.42
CA VAL A 338 -1.58 32.29 -5.40
C VAL A 338 -2.14 32.27 -3.99
N ALA A 339 -1.59 33.12 -3.12
CA ALA A 339 -2.08 33.33 -1.77
C ALA A 339 -3.59 33.63 -1.82
N ALA A 340 -4.42 32.64 -1.49
CA ALA A 340 -5.82 32.86 -1.20
C ALA A 340 -5.90 33.43 0.22
N ASP A 341 -5.87 34.75 0.32
CA ASP A 341 -6.24 35.50 1.52
C ASP A 341 -7.64 35.07 1.99
N VAL A 342 -7.71 34.22 3.02
CA VAL A 342 -8.93 34.06 3.83
C VAL A 342 -8.53 33.88 5.30
N ALA A 343 -8.92 34.88 6.12
CA ALA A 343 -8.64 34.95 7.55
C ALA A 343 -9.19 33.74 8.35
N PRO A 344 -8.59 33.38 9.50
CA PRO A 344 -8.95 32.19 10.26
C PRO A 344 -10.27 32.36 11.05
N ILE A 345 -11.20 31.42 10.87
CA ILE A 345 -12.30 31.16 11.81
C ILE A 345 -11.87 30.03 12.76
N VAL A 346 -12.17 30.17 14.05
CA VAL A 346 -11.92 29.19 15.12
C VAL A 346 -13.26 28.66 15.61
N THR A 347 -13.46 27.33 15.59
CA THR A 347 -14.56 26.65 16.32
C THR A 347 -14.18 25.20 16.67
N THR A 348 -14.85 24.68 17.69
CA THR A 348 -14.62 23.44 18.48
C THR A 348 -15.15 22.14 17.82
N ALA A 349 -14.95 21.01 18.51
CA ALA A 349 -15.02 19.61 18.05
C ALA A 349 -16.23 19.17 17.20
N PRO A 350 -16.08 18.19 16.26
CA PRO A 350 -17.14 17.63 15.44
C PRO A 350 -18.21 16.93 16.30
N ALA A 351 -19.47 17.29 16.04
CA ALA A 351 -20.64 16.73 16.68
C ALA A 351 -20.97 15.30 16.16
N PRO A 352 -21.61 14.44 16.98
CA PRO A 352 -22.12 13.14 16.53
C PRO A 352 -23.31 13.26 15.58
N MET A 353 -23.56 12.25 14.73
CA MET A 353 -24.85 12.11 14.04
C MET A 353 -25.91 11.65 15.04
N ILE A 354 -26.98 12.43 15.21
CA ILE A 354 -28.11 12.07 16.07
C ILE A 354 -29.26 11.58 15.15
N ALA A 355 -29.73 10.35 15.38
CA ALA A 355 -30.94 9.82 14.74
C ALA A 355 -32.19 10.43 15.41
N THR A 356 -33.17 10.86 14.62
CA THR A 356 -34.31 11.65 15.14
C THR A 356 -35.38 10.84 15.90
N ASP A 357 -35.22 9.53 16.04
CA ASP A 357 -36.31 8.65 16.50
C ASP A 357 -36.15 8.15 17.97
N ASN A 358 -35.35 8.79 18.82
CA ASN A 358 -35.34 8.46 20.25
C ASN A 358 -34.94 9.64 21.18
N PRO A 359 -35.87 10.20 21.98
CA PRO A 359 -35.55 11.16 23.02
C PRO A 359 -35.07 10.40 24.27
N ARG A 360 -33.84 9.89 24.25
CA ARG A 360 -33.15 9.50 25.47
C ARG A 360 -31.80 10.17 25.53
N LYS A 361 -31.74 11.16 26.43
CA LYS A 361 -30.54 11.78 27.00
C LYS A 361 -29.36 10.80 26.98
N VAL A 362 -28.30 11.19 26.29
CA VAL A 362 -26.98 10.65 26.56
C VAL A 362 -26.22 11.80 27.20
N ASP A 363 -25.97 11.65 28.50
CA ASP A 363 -25.25 12.61 29.32
C ASP A 363 -23.96 13.06 28.63
N ALA A 364 -23.74 14.38 28.64
CA ALA A 364 -22.44 14.95 28.32
C ALA A 364 -21.39 14.29 29.24
N PRO A 365 -20.31 13.71 28.70
CA PRO A 365 -19.24 13.25 29.57
C PRO A 365 -18.63 14.48 30.24
N HIS A 366 -18.73 14.49 31.56
CA HIS A 366 -17.86 15.24 32.45
C HIS A 366 -16.44 15.28 31.89
N ALA A 367 -15.92 16.50 31.73
CA ALA A 367 -14.50 16.72 31.66
C ALA A 367 -13.89 16.22 32.98
N SER A 368 -13.25 15.04 32.95
CA SER A 368 -12.44 14.55 34.05
C SER A 368 -11.15 13.91 33.54
N SER A 369 -10.08 14.42 34.15
CA SER A 369 -8.64 14.23 34.06
C SER A 369 -8.03 12.95 33.46
N ASN A 370 -6.89 13.21 32.79
CA ASN A 370 -5.65 12.41 32.74
C ASN A 370 -5.66 11.08 31.98
N ASN A 371 -5.55 11.16 30.65
CA ASN A 371 -4.73 10.21 29.87
C ASN A 371 -4.29 10.84 28.53
N ASN A 372 -2.98 10.88 28.25
CA ASN A 372 -2.37 11.59 27.11
C ASN A 372 -2.55 10.90 25.74
N ASN A 373 -3.69 10.26 25.45
CA ASN A 373 -3.87 9.57 24.17
C ASN A 373 -5.30 9.54 23.59
N THR A 374 -6.17 10.47 23.96
CA THR A 374 -7.43 10.73 23.22
C THR A 374 -7.19 11.71 22.07
N PRO A 375 -7.53 11.39 20.81
CA PRO A 375 -7.44 12.33 19.69
C PRO A 375 -8.24 13.60 20.02
N ASN A 376 -7.59 14.76 19.95
CA ASN A 376 -8.25 16.03 20.22
C ASN A 376 -9.16 16.39 19.03
N TYR A 377 -10.45 16.04 19.14
CA TYR A 377 -11.42 16.27 18.08
C TYR A 377 -11.69 17.77 17.82
N ALA A 378 -11.20 18.70 18.66
CA ALA A 378 -11.54 20.13 18.68
C ALA A 378 -11.25 20.98 17.42
N ASN A 379 -10.65 20.44 16.35
CA ASN A 379 -10.06 21.23 15.25
C ASN A 379 -10.68 20.98 13.85
N PHE A 380 -11.89 20.43 13.75
CA PHE A 380 -12.53 20.26 12.44
C PHE A 380 -12.87 21.62 11.82
N LYS A 381 -12.32 21.92 10.64
CA LYS A 381 -12.66 23.09 9.84
C LYS A 381 -13.22 22.66 8.50
N PRO A 382 -14.30 23.27 7.99
CA PRO A 382 -14.79 22.97 6.66
C PRO A 382 -13.68 23.16 5.63
N PHE A 383 -13.46 22.15 4.79
CA PHE A 383 -12.39 22.15 3.80
C PHE A 383 -12.93 21.89 2.40
N PRO A 384 -12.35 22.52 1.36
CA PRO A 384 -12.84 22.38 0.00
C PRO A 384 -12.64 20.96 -0.52
N VAL A 385 -13.63 20.47 -1.27
CA VAL A 385 -13.57 19.24 -2.05
C VAL A 385 -14.28 19.46 -3.37
N ASN A 386 -13.68 19.03 -4.48
CA ASN A 386 -14.35 19.07 -5.78
C ASN A 386 -15.27 17.85 -5.98
N ARG A 387 -16.27 17.71 -5.12
CA ARG A 387 -17.28 16.64 -5.19
C ARG A 387 -18.67 17.27 -5.40
N GLU A 388 -19.66 16.49 -5.82
CA GLU A 388 -21.04 16.98 -5.83
C GLU A 388 -21.58 17.05 -4.40
N ASP A 389 -22.69 17.77 -4.21
CA ASP A 389 -23.31 17.85 -2.89
C ASP A 389 -23.93 16.49 -2.54
N GLY A 390 -23.56 15.94 -1.38
CA GLY A 390 -23.96 14.60 -0.99
C GLY A 390 -23.22 14.06 0.23
N PHE A 391 -23.50 12.80 0.55
CA PHE A 391 -22.91 12.08 1.66
C PHE A 391 -21.94 11.04 1.15
N TYR A 392 -20.75 11.00 1.74
CA TYR A 392 -19.64 10.16 1.31
C TYR A 392 -19.16 9.29 2.45
N VAL A 393 -18.79 8.05 2.15
CA VAL A 393 -18.04 7.21 3.08
C VAL A 393 -16.63 7.78 3.19
N VAL A 394 -16.12 7.94 4.42
CA VAL A 394 -14.71 8.27 4.64
C VAL A 394 -13.91 6.97 4.60
N GLN A 395 -13.10 6.80 3.56
CA GLN A 395 -12.24 5.63 3.40
C GLN A 395 -11.06 5.69 4.38
N LYS A 396 -10.50 6.89 4.58
CA LYS A 396 -9.38 7.12 5.52
C LYS A 396 -9.47 8.52 6.10
N ALA A 397 -9.79 8.62 7.40
CA ALA A 397 -9.76 9.87 8.13
C ALA A 397 -8.32 10.29 8.47
N ASN A 398 -8.00 11.58 8.32
CA ASN A 398 -6.75 12.14 8.82
C ASN A 398 -7.07 13.07 9.99
N TYR A 399 -6.81 12.59 11.22
CA TYR A 399 -7.15 13.31 12.46
C TYR A 399 -6.20 14.46 12.80
N GLN A 400 -5.04 14.54 12.13
CA GLN A 400 -4.08 15.64 12.28
C GLN A 400 -4.39 16.78 11.32
N ASP A 401 -4.93 16.44 10.14
CA ASP A 401 -5.29 17.39 9.09
C ASP A 401 -6.49 16.85 8.31
N TYR A 402 -7.69 17.27 8.70
CA TYR A 402 -8.93 16.79 8.10
C TYR A 402 -9.03 17.07 6.59
N SER A 403 -8.34 18.11 6.09
CA SER A 403 -8.33 18.43 4.66
C SER A 403 -7.67 17.34 3.80
N LYS A 404 -6.87 16.46 4.43
CA LYS A 404 -6.24 15.29 3.80
C LYS A 404 -7.05 13.99 3.94
N THR A 405 -8.31 14.09 4.38
CA THR A 405 -9.21 12.93 4.49
C THR A 405 -9.58 12.37 3.12
N ILE A 406 -9.57 11.04 2.99
CA ILE A 406 -9.92 10.33 1.75
C ILE A 406 -11.41 9.95 1.80
N LEU A 407 -12.18 10.42 0.81
CA LEU A 407 -13.59 10.10 0.61
C LEU A 407 -13.76 9.10 -0.52
N ALA A 408 -14.70 8.16 -0.36
CA ALA A 408 -15.11 7.24 -1.42
C ALA A 408 -15.52 8.01 -2.69
N ASN A 409 -15.26 7.45 -3.88
CA ASN A 409 -15.37 8.16 -5.16
C ASN A 409 -16.79 8.70 -5.46
N LEU A 410 -17.83 7.93 -5.14
CA LEU A 410 -19.22 8.31 -5.36
C LEU A 410 -19.94 8.58 -4.03
N PRO A 411 -20.87 9.55 -4.00
CA PRO A 411 -21.74 9.73 -2.84
C PRO A 411 -22.69 8.54 -2.72
N PHE A 412 -22.92 8.09 -1.50
CA PHE A 412 -23.94 7.07 -1.24
C PHE A 412 -25.34 7.68 -1.09
N LEU A 413 -25.42 8.99 -0.81
CA LEU A 413 -26.66 9.79 -0.86
C LEU A 413 -26.40 11.12 -1.55
N THR A 414 -27.34 11.54 -2.38
CA THR A 414 -27.31 12.83 -3.10
C THR A 414 -28.54 13.66 -2.74
N LYS A 415 -28.65 14.88 -3.28
CA LYS A 415 -29.87 15.70 -3.13
C LYS A 415 -31.15 14.97 -3.56
N LYS A 416 -31.07 14.05 -4.53
CA LYS A 416 -32.22 13.27 -5.02
C LYS A 416 -32.79 12.33 -3.97
N ASP A 417 -32.01 11.99 -2.95
CA ASP A 417 -32.40 11.10 -1.88
C ASP A 417 -33.05 11.87 -0.70
N ILE A 418 -33.10 13.20 -0.74
CA ILE A 418 -33.60 14.09 0.31
C ILE A 418 -35.03 14.54 -0.01
N THR A 419 -35.94 14.45 0.96
CA THR A 419 -37.33 14.94 0.86
C THR A 419 -37.51 16.32 1.46
N SER A 420 -36.77 16.65 2.52
CA SER A 420 -36.78 17.99 3.11
C SER A 420 -35.50 18.28 3.88
N ALA A 421 -35.00 19.51 3.84
CA ALA A 421 -33.96 19.98 4.76
C ALA A 421 -34.37 21.32 5.40
N SER A 422 -34.33 21.45 6.72
CA SER A 422 -34.75 22.67 7.42
C SER A 422 -33.81 23.01 8.56
N ALA A 423 -33.38 24.27 8.61
CA ALA A 423 -32.62 24.79 9.75
C ALA A 423 -33.57 25.15 10.90
N ARG A 424 -33.22 24.74 12.12
CA ARG A 424 -33.95 25.12 13.34
C ARG A 424 -32.99 25.25 14.52
N THR A 425 -33.48 25.82 15.62
CA THR A 425 -32.84 25.69 16.92
C THR A 425 -33.44 24.46 17.62
N ASP A 426 -32.60 23.59 18.16
CA ASP A 426 -33.06 22.44 18.95
C ASP A 426 -33.37 22.81 20.41
N ASP A 427 -33.79 21.82 21.21
CA ASP A 427 -34.21 22.00 22.59
C ASP A 427 -33.04 22.40 23.53
N ASP A 428 -31.80 22.13 23.11
CA ASP A 428 -30.58 22.51 23.81
C ASP A 428 -30.05 23.89 23.37
N GLY A 429 -30.80 24.60 22.52
CA GLY A 429 -30.44 25.92 22.01
C GLY A 429 -29.40 25.91 20.89
N GLN A 430 -29.08 24.75 20.33
CA GLN A 430 -28.12 24.62 19.24
C GLN A 430 -28.80 24.82 17.89
N SER A 431 -28.12 25.51 16.97
CA SER A 431 -28.58 25.60 15.59
C SER A 431 -28.24 24.31 14.84
N VAL A 432 -29.24 23.67 14.24
CA VAL A 432 -29.11 22.40 13.51
C VAL A 432 -29.82 22.46 12.15
N VAL A 433 -29.44 21.58 11.22
CA VAL A 433 -30.24 21.27 10.01
C VAL A 433 -30.80 19.87 10.14
N ASP A 434 -32.13 19.75 10.15
CA ASP A 434 -32.82 18.49 9.96
C ASP A 434 -32.84 18.13 8.49
N ILE A 435 -32.55 16.88 8.17
CA ILE A 435 -32.64 16.33 6.81
C ILE A 435 -33.51 15.08 6.88
N LYS A 436 -34.58 15.05 6.10
CA LYS A 436 -35.42 13.87 5.90
C LYS A 436 -35.12 13.26 4.54
N PHE A 437 -35.10 11.94 4.47
CA PHE A 437 -34.80 11.20 3.25
C PHE A 437 -36.05 10.57 2.64
N SER A 438 -36.00 10.29 1.33
CA SER A 438 -36.96 9.44 0.63
C SER A 438 -36.81 7.99 1.08
N ASP A 439 -37.77 7.11 0.80
CA ASP A 439 -37.67 5.71 1.23
C ASP A 439 -36.45 5.00 0.61
N THR A 440 -36.07 5.39 -0.62
CA THR A 440 -34.81 4.95 -1.25
C THR A 440 -33.59 5.48 -0.47
N GLY A 441 -33.59 6.75 -0.09
CA GLY A 441 -32.54 7.36 0.72
C GLY A 441 -32.40 6.71 2.10
N LYS A 442 -33.51 6.43 2.78
CA LYS A 442 -33.54 5.71 4.07
C LYS A 442 -32.92 4.33 3.96
N SER A 443 -33.26 3.57 2.91
CA SER A 443 -32.69 2.25 2.69
C SER A 443 -31.17 2.31 2.48
N LYS A 444 -30.68 3.25 1.66
CA LYS A 444 -29.25 3.46 1.44
C LYS A 444 -28.53 3.88 2.73
N LEU A 445 -29.11 4.82 3.48
CA LEU A 445 -28.57 5.31 4.74
C LEU A 445 -28.45 4.18 5.78
N LYS A 446 -29.49 3.36 5.93
CA LYS A 446 -29.49 2.19 6.83
C LYS A 446 -28.39 1.20 6.46
N THR A 447 -28.28 0.83 5.18
CA THR A 447 -27.27 -0.12 4.70
C THR A 447 -25.85 0.38 4.96
N ILE A 448 -25.58 1.64 4.61
CA ILE A 448 -24.24 2.23 4.77
C ILE A 448 -23.88 2.42 6.24
N THR A 449 -24.80 2.91 7.08
CA THR A 449 -24.53 3.10 8.51
C THR A 449 -24.35 1.77 9.25
N THR A 450 -25.08 0.72 8.87
CA THR A 450 -24.90 -0.64 9.44
C THR A 450 -23.50 -1.19 9.20
N THR A 451 -22.95 -0.96 8.00
CA THR A 451 -21.64 -1.48 7.57
C THR A 451 -20.47 -0.55 7.94
N ASN A 452 -20.75 0.63 8.49
CA ASN A 452 -19.76 1.66 8.81
C ASN A 452 -19.85 2.19 10.25
N THR A 453 -20.43 1.41 11.18
CA THR A 453 -20.41 1.72 12.63
C THR A 453 -18.98 1.95 13.12
N GLY A 454 -18.76 3.02 13.88
CA GLY A 454 -17.47 3.47 14.38
C GLY A 454 -16.62 4.24 13.35
N LYS A 455 -17.07 4.40 12.11
CA LYS A 455 -16.37 5.15 11.06
C LYS A 455 -17.02 6.51 10.82
N HIS A 456 -16.25 7.39 10.18
CA HIS A 456 -16.74 8.70 9.75
C HIS A 456 -17.51 8.63 8.43
N ILE A 457 -18.49 9.50 8.29
CA ILE A 457 -19.05 9.88 6.99
C ILE A 457 -18.85 11.38 6.78
N ALA A 458 -18.69 11.81 5.54
CA ALA A 458 -18.51 13.21 5.19
C ALA A 458 -19.75 13.76 4.52
N VAL A 459 -20.13 14.98 4.89
CA VAL A 459 -21.20 15.74 4.23
C VAL A 459 -20.57 16.83 3.38
N VAL A 460 -20.77 16.75 2.07
CA VAL A 460 -20.25 17.71 1.11
C VAL A 460 -21.37 18.63 0.67
N ILE A 461 -21.16 19.94 0.81
CA ILE A 461 -22.08 21.00 0.40
C ILE A 461 -21.29 22.16 -0.17
N GLY A 462 -21.69 22.66 -1.35
CA GLY A 462 -21.08 23.83 -1.97
C GLY A 462 -19.57 23.64 -2.19
N LYS A 463 -19.17 22.44 -2.63
CA LYS A 463 -17.76 22.06 -2.83
C LYS A 463 -16.91 22.08 -1.55
N LYS A 464 -17.51 21.87 -0.38
CA LYS A 464 -16.79 21.77 0.89
C LYS A 464 -17.30 20.60 1.71
N VAL A 465 -16.41 19.87 2.38
CA VAL A 465 -16.83 19.00 3.49
C VAL A 465 -17.18 19.91 4.64
N ILE A 466 -18.47 19.98 4.98
CA ILE A 466 -18.97 20.88 6.02
C ILE A 466 -19.01 20.20 7.39
N THR A 467 -19.14 18.88 7.43
CA THR A 467 -19.05 18.10 8.67
C THR A 467 -18.61 16.66 8.36
N MET A 468 -18.00 16.02 9.35
CA MET A 468 -17.54 14.64 9.24
C MET A 468 -17.89 13.83 10.50
N PRO A 469 -19.17 13.52 10.74
CA PRO A 469 -19.58 12.87 11.97
C PRO A 469 -19.26 11.37 11.98
N VAL A 470 -19.19 10.80 13.19
CA VAL A 470 -19.00 9.35 13.41
C VAL A 470 -20.35 8.66 13.44
N VAL A 471 -20.47 7.54 12.72
CA VAL A 471 -21.63 6.65 12.78
C VAL A 471 -21.56 5.84 14.08
N ARG A 472 -22.48 6.07 15.02
CA ARG A 472 -22.50 5.36 16.32
C ARG A 472 -23.36 4.11 16.30
N GLU A 473 -24.46 4.16 15.56
CA GLU A 473 -25.41 3.06 15.42
C GLU A 473 -26.05 3.11 14.02
N PRO A 474 -26.63 1.99 13.54
CA PRO A 474 -27.39 1.98 12.29
C PRO A 474 -28.52 3.01 12.32
N VAL A 475 -28.51 3.94 11.36
CA VAL A 475 -29.56 4.94 11.22
C VAL A 475 -30.74 4.30 10.49
N THR A 476 -31.71 3.86 11.26
CA THR A 476 -32.96 3.26 10.76
C THR A 476 -34.10 4.29 10.68
N GLY A 477 -33.94 5.42 11.38
CA GLY A 477 -34.86 6.55 11.34
C GLY A 477 -34.82 7.32 10.02
N GLY A 478 -35.94 7.95 9.68
CA GLY A 478 -36.17 8.58 8.37
C GLY A 478 -35.38 9.87 8.08
N GLY A 479 -34.50 10.29 8.99
CA GLY A 479 -33.77 11.55 8.91
C GLY A 479 -32.56 11.61 9.84
N ILE A 480 -31.77 12.66 9.65
CA ILE A 480 -30.55 12.97 10.41
C ILE A 480 -30.52 14.46 10.76
N GLN A 481 -29.69 14.82 11.74
CA GLN A 481 -29.35 16.20 12.05
C GLN A 481 -27.88 16.49 11.74
N ILE A 482 -27.64 17.65 11.14
CA ILE A 482 -26.30 18.25 11.01
C ILE A 482 -26.17 19.35 12.06
N ALA A 483 -25.21 19.18 12.96
CA ALA A 483 -24.76 20.17 13.94
C ALA A 483 -23.26 20.44 13.78
N GLY A 484 -22.74 21.55 14.31
CA GLY A 484 -21.30 21.84 14.29
C GLY A 484 -20.90 23.30 14.23
N GLY A 485 -21.29 24.11 15.23
CA GLY A 485 -20.80 25.49 15.39
C GLY A 485 -21.27 26.50 14.33
N PHE A 486 -22.19 26.12 13.46
CA PHE A 486 -22.76 27.02 12.45
C PHE A 486 -23.77 27.99 13.05
N THR A 487 -23.84 29.19 12.48
CA THR A 487 -24.94 30.11 12.72
C THR A 487 -26.23 29.62 12.06
N LEU A 488 -27.38 29.97 12.62
CA LEU A 488 -28.68 29.67 12.01
C LEU A 488 -28.78 30.17 10.55
N LYS A 489 -28.12 31.28 10.22
CA LYS A 489 -28.04 31.83 8.86
C LYS A 489 -27.27 30.91 7.91
N GLU A 490 -26.12 30.38 8.34
CA GLU A 490 -25.32 29.43 7.54
C GLU A 490 -26.08 28.11 7.33
N LEU A 491 -26.72 27.60 8.38
CA LEU A 491 -27.55 26.40 8.31
C LEU A 491 -28.76 26.59 7.41
N THR A 492 -29.38 27.77 7.42
CA THR A 492 -30.46 28.11 6.49
C THR A 492 -29.97 28.07 5.03
N ASN A 493 -28.76 28.52 4.76
CA ASN A 493 -28.17 28.45 3.42
C ASN A 493 -27.83 27.00 3.02
N ILE A 494 -27.30 26.20 3.95
CA ILE A 494 -27.04 24.78 3.74
C ILE A 494 -28.35 24.03 3.43
N ALA A 495 -29.40 24.26 4.22
CA ALA A 495 -30.72 23.68 4.00
C ALA A 495 -31.27 24.05 2.61
N LYS A 496 -31.13 25.32 2.19
CA LYS A 496 -31.50 25.77 0.84
C LYS A 496 -30.67 25.14 -0.27
N GLN A 497 -29.41 24.78 -0.03
CA GLN A 497 -28.58 24.11 -1.03
C GLN A 497 -28.93 22.62 -1.17
N LEU A 498 -29.34 22.00 -0.06
CA LEU A 498 -29.81 20.62 -0.01
C LEU A 498 -31.22 20.45 -0.60
N GLN A 499 -32.05 21.48 -0.48
CA GLN A 499 -33.35 21.58 -1.14
C GLN A 499 -33.16 22.10 -2.57
N GLN A 500 -33.52 21.33 -3.58
CA GLN A 500 -33.79 21.91 -4.90
C GLN A 500 -35.16 21.47 -5.41
N LYS A 501 -35.79 22.41 -6.13
CA LYS A 501 -37.01 22.23 -6.92
C LYS A 501 -36.90 21.09 -7.92
#